data_AF-A0A2Z4LWJ5-F1
#
_entry.id   AF-A0A2Z4LWJ5-F1
#
_cell.length_a   1.000
_cell.length_b   1.000
_cell.length_c   1.000
_cell.angle_alpha   90.00
_cell.angle_beta   90.00
_cell.angle_gamma   90.00
#
_symmetry.space_group_name_H-M   'P 1'
#
loop_
_entity.id
_entity.type
_entity.pdbx_description
1 polymer ?
#
loop_
_entity_poly.entity_id
_entity_poly.type
_entity_poly.pdbx_seq_one_letter_code
_entity_poly.pdbx_strand_id
1 'polypeptide(L)'
;MRANIKLSFLILLILTIIGCQNSVQNEKQLARQVFGKWQGENDSLGVELNIDQFKKWNDLLERTERIACNDSLPKITLTTENKLKTIYFRNPCWEDFACILIKQKNVIEIHNDTINKNDENFFPLDSLENVLKKDLENNGKNPKLSDNPEKLLIYISYDNKNGFKNLPNTLNQLTETYNRITNKTDIKLWLNEKIYFVPPPPPPMNEIELDE
;
A
#
# COMPACT_ATOMS: atom_id res chain seq x y z
N MET A 1 -51.10 50.72 -8.40
CA MET A 1 -49.87 50.19 -9.03
C MET A 1 -48.77 49.82 -8.02
N ARG A 2 -48.44 50.66 -7.02
CA ARG A 2 -47.38 50.37 -6.00
C ARG A 2 -47.64 49.15 -5.10
N ALA A 3 -48.89 48.82 -4.77
CA ALA A 3 -49.21 47.68 -3.90
C ALA A 3 -49.01 46.32 -4.60
N ASN A 4 -49.31 46.24 -5.91
CA ASN A 4 -49.17 45.01 -6.70
C ASN A 4 -47.69 44.63 -6.94
N ILE A 5 -46.80 45.63 -7.03
CA ILE A 5 -45.34 45.42 -7.15
C ILE A 5 -44.77 44.84 -5.85
N LYS A 6 -45.23 45.31 -4.68
CA LYS A 6 -44.80 44.77 -3.38
C LYS A 6 -45.27 43.33 -3.17
N LEU A 7 -46.49 43.01 -3.60
CA LEU A 7 -47.03 41.65 -3.51
C LEU A 7 -46.29 40.68 -4.44
N SER A 8 -45.92 41.13 -5.64
CA SER A 8 -45.13 40.34 -6.60
C SER A 8 -43.71 40.07 -6.09
N PHE A 9 -43.06 41.04 -5.43
CA PHE A 9 -41.75 40.85 -4.79
C PHE A 9 -41.80 39.85 -3.63
N LEU A 10 -42.87 39.87 -2.84
CA LEU A 10 -43.05 38.95 -1.71
C LEU A 10 -43.23 37.51 -2.18
N ILE A 11 -43.97 37.29 -3.28
CA ILE A 11 -44.16 35.96 -3.89
C ILE A 11 -42.83 35.43 -4.45
N LEU A 12 -42.02 36.29 -5.09
CA LEU A 12 -40.70 35.92 -5.60
C LEU A 12 -39.76 35.51 -4.46
N LEU A 13 -39.80 36.22 -3.33
CA LEU A 13 -39.00 35.91 -2.15
C LEU A 13 -39.38 34.54 -1.56
N ILE A 14 -40.67 34.23 -1.46
CA ILE A 14 -41.16 32.95 -0.93
C ILE A 14 -40.75 31.77 -1.82
N LEU A 15 -40.78 31.93 -3.15
CA LEU A 15 -40.35 30.89 -4.09
C LEU A 15 -38.84 30.59 -3.98
N THR A 16 -38.00 31.56 -3.63
CA THR A 16 -36.56 31.32 -3.38
C THR A 16 -36.29 30.52 -2.10
N ILE A 17 -37.19 30.58 -1.10
CA ILE A 17 -37.01 29.85 0.17
C ILE A 17 -37.42 28.38 0.02
N ILE A 18 -38.39 28.07 -0.84
CA ILE A 18 -38.89 26.70 -1.08
C ILE A 18 -37.94 25.92 -2.01
N GLY A 19 -37.15 26.60 -2.86
CA GLY A 19 -36.17 25.98 -3.76
C GLY A 19 -34.92 25.39 -3.10
N CYS A 20 -34.67 25.67 -1.81
CA CYS A 20 -33.53 25.13 -1.05
C CYS A 20 -33.84 23.83 -0.29
N GLN A 21 -34.90 23.11 -0.65
CA GLN A 21 -35.17 21.74 -0.16
C GLN A 21 -34.93 20.67 -1.23
N ASN A 22 -33.99 20.93 -2.16
CA ASN A 22 -33.54 19.91 -3.09
C ASN A 22 -32.74 18.83 -2.36
N SER A 23 -33.42 17.69 -2.18
CA SER A 23 -32.89 16.34 -2.11
C SER A 23 -31.52 16.21 -1.45
N VAL A 24 -31.52 16.06 -0.12
CA VAL A 24 -30.50 15.21 0.50
C VAL A 24 -30.83 13.78 0.05
N GLN A 25 -30.47 13.43 -1.18
CA GLN A 25 -30.26 12.04 -1.53
C GLN A 25 -29.12 11.61 -0.61
N ASN A 26 -29.45 10.84 0.43
CA ASN A 26 -28.50 10.01 1.15
C ASN A 26 -28.01 8.93 0.16
N GLU A 27 -27.23 9.32 -0.85
CA GLU A 27 -26.28 8.39 -1.44
C GLU A 27 -25.42 7.92 -0.27
N LYS A 28 -25.44 6.61 0.02
CA LYS A 28 -24.53 6.02 1.00
C LYS A 28 -23.11 6.42 0.61
N GLN A 29 -22.57 7.46 1.24
CA GLN A 29 -21.24 7.94 0.95
C GLN A 29 -20.28 6.83 1.39
N LEU A 30 -19.65 6.17 0.42
CA LEU A 30 -18.67 5.12 0.66
C LEU A 30 -17.61 5.64 1.65
N ALA A 31 -17.37 4.90 2.73
CA ALA A 31 -16.37 5.28 3.71
C ALA A 31 -14.99 5.26 3.04
N ARG A 32 -14.29 6.39 3.05
CA ARG A 32 -12.98 6.52 2.41
C ARG A 32 -11.88 6.21 3.40
N GLN A 33 -10.94 5.34 3.02
CA GLN A 33 -9.76 5.02 3.80
C GLN A 33 -8.50 5.18 2.94
N VAL A 34 -7.47 5.79 3.52
CA VAL A 34 -6.19 6.04 2.83
C VAL A 34 -5.08 5.34 3.59
N PHE A 35 -4.33 4.49 2.88
CA PHE A 35 -3.22 3.70 3.39
C PHE A 35 -1.91 4.08 2.69
N GLY A 36 -0.80 3.97 3.42
CA GLY A 36 0.55 4.19 2.93
C GLY A 36 0.91 5.65 2.66
N LYS A 37 0.00 6.59 2.89
CA LYS A 37 0.27 8.04 2.82
C LYS A 37 0.84 8.55 4.14
N TRP A 38 1.86 9.40 4.09
CA TRP A 38 2.45 10.02 5.28
C TRP A 38 1.65 11.26 5.67
N GLN A 39 1.67 11.58 6.96
CA GLN A 39 0.97 12.74 7.46
C GLN A 39 1.53 14.02 6.83
N GLY A 40 0.66 14.85 6.26
CA GLY A 40 1.04 16.13 5.65
C GLY A 40 1.39 16.09 4.16
N GLU A 41 1.42 14.92 3.52
CA GLU A 41 1.63 14.86 2.07
C GLU A 41 0.44 15.37 1.27
N ASN A 42 0.72 16.01 0.13
CA ASN A 42 -0.32 16.49 -0.78
C ASN A 42 -0.92 15.33 -1.59
N ASP A 43 -2.24 15.32 -1.75
CA ASP A 43 -2.94 14.36 -2.62
C ASP A 43 -2.57 14.51 -4.10
N SER A 44 -2.01 15.66 -4.51
CA SER A 44 -1.61 15.94 -5.90
C SER A 44 -0.51 15.01 -6.43
N LEU A 45 0.26 14.37 -5.55
CA LEU A 45 1.34 13.47 -5.95
C LEU A 45 0.84 12.07 -6.33
N GLY A 46 -0.41 11.73 -5.99
CA GLY A 46 -0.93 10.38 -6.18
C GLY A 46 -1.34 10.07 -7.62
N VAL A 47 -0.67 9.12 -8.27
CA VAL A 47 -0.98 8.66 -9.63
C VAL A 47 -1.56 7.25 -9.60
N GLU A 48 -2.78 7.09 -10.14
CA GLU A 48 -3.51 5.83 -10.14
C GLU A 48 -2.86 4.78 -11.06
N LEU A 49 -2.67 3.58 -10.53
CA LEU A 49 -2.33 2.36 -11.23
C LEU A 49 -3.62 1.59 -11.53
N ASN A 50 -4.16 1.75 -12.73
CA ASN A 50 -5.32 0.97 -13.15
C ASN A 50 -4.91 -0.48 -13.47
N ILE A 51 -5.03 -1.36 -12.49
CA ILE A 51 -4.58 -2.77 -12.55
C ILE A 51 -5.12 -3.53 -13.77
N ASP A 52 -6.32 -3.19 -14.25
CA ASP A 52 -6.98 -3.88 -15.37
C ASP A 52 -6.31 -3.58 -16.73
N GLN A 53 -5.46 -2.55 -16.78
CA GLN A 53 -4.71 -2.19 -17.99
C GLN A 53 -3.45 -3.03 -18.21
N PHE A 54 -3.01 -3.79 -17.19
CA PHE A 54 -1.78 -4.56 -17.25
C PHE A 54 -2.06 -6.05 -17.41
N LYS A 55 -1.28 -6.71 -18.27
CA LYS A 55 -1.38 -8.17 -18.49
C LYS A 55 -0.34 -8.94 -17.71
N LYS A 56 0.85 -8.34 -17.51
CA LYS A 56 1.98 -8.94 -16.79
C LYS A 56 2.33 -8.11 -15.57
N TRP A 57 2.87 -8.78 -14.55
CA TRP A 57 3.35 -8.13 -13.34
C TRP A 57 4.44 -7.10 -13.64
N ASN A 58 5.39 -7.46 -14.52
CA ASN A 58 6.47 -6.56 -14.91
C ASN A 58 5.97 -5.26 -15.57
N ASP A 59 4.87 -5.29 -16.33
CA ASP A 59 4.31 -4.08 -16.94
C ASP A 59 3.78 -3.11 -15.86
N LEU A 60 3.19 -3.66 -14.78
CA LEU A 60 2.73 -2.89 -13.62
C LEU A 60 3.93 -2.32 -12.84
N LEU A 61 5.00 -3.11 -12.66
CA LEU A 61 6.22 -2.66 -12.00
C LEU A 61 6.88 -1.52 -12.78
N GLU A 62 7.03 -1.65 -14.10
CA GLU A 62 7.60 -0.62 -14.95
C GLU A 62 6.79 0.68 -14.86
N ARG A 63 5.45 0.59 -14.83
CA ARG A 63 4.62 1.78 -14.63
C ARG A 63 4.82 2.40 -13.26
N THR A 64 4.90 1.57 -12.22
CA THR A 64 5.14 2.00 -10.83
C THR A 64 6.46 2.77 -10.74
N GLU A 65 7.51 2.24 -11.37
CA GLU A 65 8.84 2.86 -11.42
C GLU A 65 8.81 4.24 -12.09
N ARG A 66 8.22 4.32 -13.29
CA ARG A 66 8.08 5.60 -14.01
C ARG A 66 7.29 6.64 -13.21
N ILE A 67 6.37 6.24 -12.34
CA ILE A 67 5.65 7.17 -11.47
C ILE A 67 6.58 7.64 -10.34
N ALA A 68 7.27 6.71 -9.67
CA ALA A 68 8.17 7.02 -8.57
C ALA A 68 9.31 7.96 -9.01
N CYS A 69 9.91 7.72 -10.17
CA CYS A 69 10.98 8.57 -10.74
C CYS A 69 10.49 9.93 -11.27
N ASN A 70 9.18 10.18 -11.33
CA ASN A 70 8.61 11.50 -11.68
C ASN A 70 8.10 12.21 -10.42
N ASP A 71 8.79 12.03 -9.28
CA ASP A 71 8.45 12.61 -7.97
C ASP A 71 7.00 12.41 -7.53
N SER A 72 6.37 11.34 -8.00
CA SER A 72 4.97 11.02 -7.78
C SER A 72 4.81 9.72 -7.02
N LEU A 73 3.65 9.52 -6.39
CA LEU A 73 3.34 8.34 -5.60
C LEU A 73 2.37 7.43 -6.35
N PRO A 74 2.77 6.20 -6.70
CA PRO A 74 1.86 5.23 -7.27
C PRO A 74 0.79 4.88 -6.25
N LYS A 75 -0.46 4.72 -6.68
CA LYS A 75 -1.56 4.27 -5.82
C LYS A 75 -2.52 3.34 -6.54
N ILE A 76 -3.18 2.48 -5.78
CA ILE A 76 -4.31 1.66 -6.24
C ILE A 76 -5.53 2.01 -5.40
N THR A 77 -6.65 2.22 -6.07
CA THR A 77 -7.95 2.43 -5.43
C THR A 77 -8.81 1.17 -5.55
N LEU A 78 -9.17 0.59 -4.41
CA LEU A 78 -10.03 -0.58 -4.30
C LEU A 78 -11.43 -0.16 -3.84
N THR A 79 -12.45 -0.65 -4.55
CA THR A 79 -13.85 -0.50 -4.14
C THR A 79 -14.33 -1.82 -3.55
N THR A 80 -14.79 -1.77 -2.30
CA THR A 80 -15.53 -2.86 -1.65
C THR A 80 -16.96 -2.40 -1.42
N GLU A 81 -17.87 -3.29 -0.99
CA GLU A 81 -19.32 -3.02 -0.89
C GLU A 81 -19.68 -1.68 -0.21
N ASN A 82 -18.92 -1.26 0.81
CA ASN A 82 -19.18 0.00 1.53
C ASN A 82 -17.93 0.86 1.79
N LYS A 83 -16.76 0.52 1.22
CA LYS A 83 -15.54 1.29 1.42
C LYS A 83 -14.78 1.52 0.12
N LEU A 84 -14.27 2.75 -0.04
CA LEU A 84 -13.28 3.10 -1.04
C LEU A 84 -11.92 3.20 -0.35
N LYS A 85 -10.97 2.34 -0.75
CA LYS A 85 -9.62 2.31 -0.17
C LYS A 85 -8.62 2.78 -1.19
N THR A 86 -7.88 3.83 -0.88
CA THR A 86 -6.73 4.27 -1.66
C THR A 86 -5.46 3.83 -0.96
N ILE A 87 -4.62 3.09 -1.67
CA ILE A 87 -3.41 2.47 -1.12
C ILE A 87 -2.23 3.02 -1.90
N TYR A 88 -1.37 3.77 -1.22
CA TYR A 88 -0.15 4.34 -1.79
C TYR A 88 1.03 3.39 -1.65
N PHE A 89 1.85 3.34 -2.69
CA PHE A 89 3.08 2.57 -2.72
C PHE A 89 4.28 3.50 -2.53
N ARG A 90 5.28 3.00 -1.81
CA ARG A 90 6.50 3.74 -1.44
C ARG A 90 7.72 3.32 -2.22
N ASN A 91 7.49 2.75 -3.40
CA ASN A 91 8.54 2.36 -4.31
C ASN A 91 9.54 3.52 -4.48
N PRO A 92 10.84 3.26 -4.31
CA PRO A 92 11.87 4.23 -4.63
C PRO A 92 11.97 4.38 -6.16
N CYS A 93 12.58 5.47 -6.63
CA CYS A 93 13.10 5.52 -7.99
C CYS A 93 14.42 4.75 -8.04
N TRP A 94 14.42 3.54 -8.57
CA TRP A 94 15.62 2.68 -8.67
C TRP A 94 16.69 3.26 -9.59
N GLU A 95 16.34 4.12 -10.55
CA GLU A 95 17.33 4.85 -11.37
C GLU A 95 18.25 5.74 -10.52
N ASP A 96 17.73 6.30 -9.42
CA ASP A 96 18.49 7.19 -8.53
C ASP A 96 19.34 6.45 -7.47
N PHE A 97 19.09 5.15 -7.28
CA PHE A 97 19.73 4.37 -6.21
C PHE A 97 20.44 3.13 -6.75
N ALA A 98 21.77 3.12 -6.68
CA ALA A 98 22.57 1.94 -7.03
C ALA A 98 22.35 0.74 -6.07
N CYS A 99 22.00 0.99 -4.80
CA CYS A 99 21.65 -0.06 -3.84
C CYS A 99 20.93 0.55 -2.62
N ILE A 100 19.69 0.11 -2.34
CA ILE A 100 19.00 0.45 -1.08
C ILE A 100 19.27 -0.66 -0.06
N LEU A 101 20.04 -0.33 0.98
CA LEU A 101 20.39 -1.26 2.04
C LEU A 101 19.26 -1.40 3.07
N ILE A 102 18.25 -2.22 2.76
CA ILE A 102 17.23 -2.62 3.73
C ILE A 102 17.67 -3.89 4.44
N LYS A 103 17.63 -3.87 5.77
CA LYS A 103 17.89 -5.06 6.59
C LYS A 103 16.77 -6.07 6.38
N GLN A 104 17.10 -7.30 5.98
CA GLN A 104 16.12 -8.38 5.73
C GLN A 104 15.13 -8.58 6.89
N LYS A 105 15.60 -8.48 8.14
CA LYS A 105 14.75 -8.58 9.33
C LYS A 105 13.59 -7.58 9.38
N ASN A 106 13.68 -6.47 8.64
CA ASN A 106 12.66 -5.43 8.55
C ASN A 106 11.71 -5.62 7.36
N VAL A 107 11.88 -6.68 6.57
CA VAL A 107 11.05 -6.97 5.40
C VAL A 107 10.12 -8.14 5.71
N ILE A 108 8.88 -8.04 5.25
CA ILE A 108 7.98 -9.17 5.05
C ILE A 108 7.65 -9.20 3.57
N GLU A 109 7.99 -10.28 2.87
CA GLU A 109 7.60 -10.45 1.47
C GLU A 109 6.29 -11.24 1.40
N ILE A 110 5.37 -10.81 0.55
CA ILE A 110 4.20 -11.58 0.13
C ILE A 110 4.38 -11.88 -1.35
N HIS A 111 4.69 -13.13 -1.65
CA HIS A 111 4.88 -13.62 -3.01
C HIS A 111 3.70 -14.51 -3.41
N ASN A 112 2.90 -14.07 -4.38
CA ASN A 112 1.61 -14.66 -4.74
C ASN A 112 0.61 -14.71 -3.57
N ASP A 113 0.63 -15.80 -2.80
CA ASP A 113 -0.21 -16.14 -1.64
C ASP A 113 0.64 -16.68 -0.46
N THR A 114 1.96 -16.58 -0.56
CA THR A 114 2.91 -17.05 0.45
C THR A 114 3.64 -15.87 1.05
N ILE A 115 3.71 -15.83 2.37
CA ILE A 115 4.50 -14.88 3.13
C ILE A 115 5.89 -15.48 3.33
N ASN A 116 6.92 -14.76 2.92
CA ASN A 116 8.32 -15.07 3.18
C ASN A 116 8.89 -14.12 4.23
N LYS A 117 9.49 -14.70 5.28
CA LYS A 117 10.22 -13.97 6.32
C LYS A 117 11.63 -14.53 6.49
N ASN A 118 12.62 -13.68 6.21
CA ASN A 118 14.06 -13.97 6.30
C ASN A 118 14.51 -15.17 5.44
N ASP A 119 13.83 -15.46 4.33
CA ASP A 119 14.21 -16.51 3.35
C ASP A 119 14.25 -17.95 3.87
N GLU A 120 13.88 -18.14 5.12
CA GLU A 120 13.85 -19.43 5.82
C GLU A 120 12.43 -19.82 6.21
N ASN A 121 11.50 -18.86 6.34
CA ASN A 121 10.18 -19.10 6.88
C ASN A 121 9.09 -18.72 5.87
N PHE A 122 8.40 -19.75 5.37
CA PHE A 122 7.28 -19.61 4.46
C PHE A 122 5.98 -19.89 5.20
N PHE A 123 5.06 -18.93 5.16
CA PHE A 123 3.74 -19.04 5.78
C PHE A 123 2.65 -18.80 4.73
N PRO A 124 1.48 -19.43 4.85
CA PRO A 124 0.37 -19.11 3.99
C PRO A 124 -0.21 -17.72 4.35
N LEU A 125 -0.83 -17.02 3.40
CA LEU A 125 -1.31 -15.64 3.59
C LEU A 125 -2.30 -15.48 4.76
N ASP A 126 -3.05 -16.51 5.11
CA ASP A 126 -3.93 -16.61 6.28
C ASP A 126 -3.18 -16.49 7.62
N SER A 127 -1.85 -16.68 7.64
CA SER A 127 -0.99 -16.41 8.80
C SER A 127 -0.57 -14.94 8.95
N LEU A 128 -0.99 -14.05 8.04
CA LEU A 128 -0.53 -12.65 7.97
C LEU A 128 -0.63 -11.89 9.29
N GLU A 129 -1.73 -12.03 10.01
CA GLU A 129 -1.91 -11.34 11.30
C GLU A 129 -0.82 -11.73 12.31
N ASN A 130 -0.54 -13.03 12.43
CA ASN A 130 0.44 -13.54 13.37
C ASN A 130 1.86 -13.12 12.97
N VAL A 131 2.17 -13.11 11.67
CA VAL A 131 3.46 -12.64 11.17
C VAL A 131 3.63 -11.14 11.45
N LEU A 132 2.63 -10.31 11.12
CA LEU A 132 2.66 -8.87 11.37
C LEU A 132 2.82 -8.54 12.86
N LYS A 133 2.05 -9.18 13.75
CA LYS A 133 2.16 -8.96 15.20
C LYS A 133 3.56 -9.26 15.72
N LYS A 134 4.15 -10.38 15.29
CA LYS A 134 5.52 -10.75 15.71
C LYS A 134 6.53 -9.66 15.37
N ASP A 135 6.46 -9.07 14.19
CA ASP A 135 7.38 -7.99 13.77
C ASP A 135 7.05 -6.65 14.45
N LEU A 136 5.77 -6.27 14.52
CA LEU A 136 5.33 -4.99 15.10
C LEU A 136 5.54 -4.94 16.62
N GLU A 137 5.41 -6.06 17.32
CA GLU A 137 5.50 -6.11 18.79
C GLU A 137 6.90 -6.52 19.27
N ASN A 138 7.83 -6.81 18.35
CA ASN A 138 9.16 -7.33 18.68
C ASN A 138 9.98 -6.37 19.57
N ASN A 139 9.95 -5.07 19.30
CA ASN A 139 10.68 -4.04 20.04
C ASN A 139 12.16 -4.40 20.31
N GLY A 140 12.82 -5.02 19.32
CA GLY A 140 14.22 -5.41 19.38
C GLY A 140 14.55 -6.70 20.16
N LYS A 141 13.56 -7.42 20.68
CA LYS A 141 13.77 -8.64 21.49
C LYS A 141 14.37 -9.80 20.68
N ASN A 142 13.78 -10.07 19.51
CA ASN A 142 14.28 -11.08 18.58
C ASN A 142 15.11 -10.40 17.48
N PRO A 143 16.41 -10.70 17.35
CA PRO A 143 17.28 -10.08 16.35
C PRO A 143 16.91 -10.46 14.91
N LYS A 144 16.15 -11.54 14.69
CA LYS A 144 15.65 -11.98 13.38
C LYS A 144 14.38 -11.23 12.95
N LEU A 145 13.77 -10.41 13.80
CA LEU A 145 12.55 -9.65 13.50
C LEU A 145 12.82 -8.15 13.50
N SER A 146 11.88 -7.37 12.97
CA SER A 146 11.97 -5.92 12.91
C SER A 146 12.19 -5.34 14.31
N ASP A 147 13.16 -4.44 14.47
CA ASP A 147 13.44 -3.82 15.77
C ASP A 147 12.46 -2.68 16.09
N ASN A 148 11.84 -2.09 15.08
CA ASN A 148 10.87 -1.00 15.22
C ASN A 148 9.76 -1.12 14.15
N PRO A 149 8.47 -1.02 14.53
CA PRO A 149 7.35 -0.94 13.58
C PRO A 149 7.54 0.01 12.41
N GLU A 150 8.14 1.18 12.65
CA GLU A 150 8.36 2.20 11.62
C GLU A 150 9.37 1.78 10.57
N LYS A 151 10.23 0.79 10.86
CA LYS A 151 11.19 0.24 9.89
C LYS A 151 10.59 -0.90 9.07
N LEU A 152 9.44 -1.44 9.47
CA LEU A 152 8.81 -2.56 8.80
C LEU A 152 8.36 -2.16 7.40
N LEU A 153 8.69 -2.99 6.43
CA LEU A 153 8.41 -2.80 5.02
C LEU A 153 7.81 -4.08 4.45
N ILE A 154 6.69 -3.94 3.74
CA ILE A 154 6.03 -5.07 3.10
C ILE A 154 6.34 -5.03 1.61
N TYR A 155 6.92 -6.12 1.10
CA TYR A 155 7.10 -6.32 -0.33
C TYR A 155 5.98 -7.19 -0.85
N ILE A 156 5.46 -6.85 -2.02
CA ILE A 156 4.48 -7.67 -2.73
C ILE A 156 5.10 -8.01 -4.08
N SER A 157 5.14 -9.29 -4.40
CA SER A 157 5.67 -9.81 -5.66
C SER A 157 4.74 -10.90 -6.22
N TYR A 158 4.71 -11.04 -7.55
CA TYR A 158 3.92 -12.06 -8.24
C TYR A 158 4.71 -12.71 -9.35
N ASP A 159 4.44 -13.99 -9.60
CA ASP A 159 4.99 -14.69 -10.76
C ASP A 159 4.30 -14.25 -12.05
N ASN A 160 5.08 -14.10 -13.12
CA ASN A 160 4.55 -13.80 -14.46
C ASN A 160 3.63 -14.89 -15.03
N LYS A 161 3.71 -16.14 -14.54
CA LYS A 161 2.88 -17.28 -14.99
C LYS A 161 1.47 -17.27 -14.39
N ASN A 162 1.35 -17.01 -13.10
CA ASN A 162 0.06 -16.99 -12.39
C ASN A 162 -0.59 -15.59 -12.41
N GLY A 163 0.18 -14.57 -12.80
CA GLY A 163 -0.24 -13.18 -12.86
C GLY A 163 -0.44 -12.57 -11.47
N PHE A 164 -0.95 -11.34 -11.45
CA PHE A 164 -1.19 -10.56 -10.23
C PHE A 164 -2.68 -10.32 -9.99
N LYS A 165 -3.56 -11.17 -10.54
CA LYS A 165 -5.02 -11.04 -10.41
C LYS A 165 -5.50 -11.00 -8.96
N ASN A 166 -4.77 -11.63 -8.05
CA ASN A 166 -5.10 -11.66 -6.62
C ASN A 166 -4.57 -10.44 -5.86
N LEU A 167 -3.82 -9.53 -6.49
CA LEU A 167 -3.27 -8.32 -5.85
C LEU A 167 -4.34 -7.50 -5.09
N PRO A 168 -5.55 -7.24 -5.64
CA PRO A 168 -6.59 -6.53 -4.89
C PRO A 168 -6.96 -7.20 -3.56
N ASN A 169 -7.06 -8.53 -3.55
CA ASN A 169 -7.39 -9.28 -2.35
C ASN A 169 -6.24 -9.24 -1.34
N THR A 170 -4.99 -9.44 -1.80
CA THR A 170 -3.79 -9.31 -0.96
C THR A 170 -3.71 -7.92 -0.30
N LEU A 171 -3.89 -6.86 -1.09
CA LEU A 171 -3.90 -5.48 -0.59
C LEU A 171 -5.03 -5.22 0.41
N ASN A 172 -6.23 -5.74 0.13
CA ASN A 172 -7.39 -5.62 1.02
C ASN A 172 -7.15 -6.33 2.36
N GLN A 173 -6.67 -7.58 2.34
CA GLN A 173 -6.36 -8.36 3.53
C GLN A 173 -5.24 -7.70 4.34
N LEU A 174 -4.18 -7.25 3.68
CA LEU A 174 -3.04 -6.61 4.31
C LEU A 174 -3.43 -5.30 5.02
N THR A 175 -4.13 -4.41 4.33
CA THR A 175 -4.53 -3.11 4.90
C THR A 175 -5.53 -3.24 6.05
N GLU A 176 -6.52 -4.14 5.93
CA GLU A 176 -7.46 -4.40 7.04
C GLU A 176 -6.76 -5.04 8.24
N THR A 177 -5.88 -6.01 7.99
CA THR A 177 -5.14 -6.67 9.07
C THR A 177 -4.22 -5.70 9.78
N TYR A 178 -3.46 -4.89 9.04
CA TYR A 178 -2.59 -3.87 9.59
C TYR A 178 -3.37 -2.84 10.42
N ASN A 179 -4.46 -2.29 9.87
CA ASN A 179 -5.31 -1.33 10.60
C ASN A 179 -5.91 -1.94 11.86
N ARG A 180 -6.34 -3.20 11.81
CA ARG A 180 -6.92 -3.88 12.96
C ARG A 180 -5.91 -4.12 14.09
N ILE A 181 -4.65 -4.40 13.76
CA ILE A 181 -3.58 -4.61 14.76
C ILE A 181 -3.11 -3.28 15.33
N THR A 182 -2.95 -2.25 14.49
CA THR A 182 -2.22 -1.01 14.86
C THR A 182 -3.12 0.19 15.10
N ASN A 183 -4.35 0.17 14.57
CA ASN A 183 -5.22 1.33 14.40
C ASN A 183 -4.55 2.48 13.61
N LYS A 184 -3.62 2.14 12.70
CA LYS A 184 -2.90 3.07 11.84
C LYS A 184 -3.07 2.72 10.37
N THR A 185 -2.69 3.67 9.52
CA THR A 185 -2.73 3.53 8.06
C THR A 185 -1.42 3.85 7.35
N ASP A 186 -0.33 4.10 8.09
CA ASP A 186 1.01 4.49 7.63
C ASP A 186 1.87 3.31 7.13
N ILE A 187 1.23 2.21 6.71
CA ILE A 187 1.88 0.99 6.21
C ILE A 187 2.81 1.28 5.01
N LYS A 188 4.03 0.76 5.03
CA LYS A 188 5.00 0.91 3.92
C LYS A 188 4.92 -0.28 2.98
N LEU A 189 4.49 -0.04 1.75
CA LEU A 189 4.25 -1.07 0.74
C LEU A 189 5.09 -0.82 -0.51
N TRP A 190 5.86 -1.81 -0.95
CA TRP A 190 6.54 -1.80 -2.24
C TRP A 190 6.02 -2.92 -3.14
N LEU A 191 5.76 -2.60 -4.40
CA LEU A 191 5.61 -3.61 -5.45
C LEU A 191 7.00 -3.93 -5.98
N ASN A 192 7.39 -5.20 -6.05
CA ASN A 192 8.74 -5.54 -6.50
C ASN A 192 8.78 -6.83 -7.31
N GLU A 193 9.90 -7.07 -7.98
CA GLU A 193 10.26 -8.41 -8.40
C GLU A 193 10.45 -9.30 -7.16
N LYS A 194 10.29 -10.62 -7.34
CA LYS A 194 10.59 -11.57 -6.27
C LYS A 194 12.05 -11.38 -5.86
N ILE A 195 12.31 -11.24 -4.56
CA ILE A 195 13.69 -11.12 -4.12
C ILE A 195 14.36 -12.49 -4.25
N TYR A 196 15.35 -12.59 -5.13
CA TYR A 196 16.30 -13.71 -5.14
C TYR A 196 17.52 -13.29 -4.34
N PHE A 197 17.61 -13.73 -3.09
CA PHE A 197 18.83 -13.51 -2.33
C PHE A 197 19.91 -14.46 -2.82
N VAL A 198 20.96 -13.89 -3.41
CA VAL A 198 22.19 -14.65 -3.66
C VAL A 198 22.82 -14.90 -2.29
N PRO A 199 23.03 -16.17 -1.86
CA PRO A 199 23.69 -16.44 -0.60
C PRO A 199 25.07 -15.76 -0.59
N PRO A 200 25.54 -15.28 0.56
CA PRO A 200 26.88 -14.71 0.65
C PRO A 200 27.90 -15.72 0.10
N PRO A 201 28.93 -15.26 -0.62
CA PRO A 201 29.96 -16.16 -1.11
C PRO A 201 30.53 -16.96 0.06
N PRO A 202 30.80 -18.28 -0.12
CA PRO A 202 31.36 -19.09 0.94
C PRO A 202 32.64 -18.45 1.48
N PRO A 203 32.90 -18.53 2.80
CA PRO A 203 34.13 -18.02 3.37
C PRO A 203 35.33 -18.60 2.60
N PRO A 204 36.40 -17.82 2.37
CA PRO A 204 37.63 -18.38 1.82
C PRO A 204 38.05 -19.56 2.69
N MET A 205 38.29 -20.70 2.05
CA MET A 205 38.80 -21.89 2.72
C MET A 205 40.16 -21.50 3.30
N ASN A 206 40.27 -21.42 4.62
CA ASN A 206 41.57 -21.23 5.25
C ASN A 206 42.46 -22.35 4.74
N GLU A 207 43.58 -21.98 4.09
CA GLU A 207 44.64 -22.93 3.80
C GLU A 207 44.96 -23.62 5.13
N ILE A 208 44.70 -24.93 5.18
CA ILE A 208 45.16 -25.76 6.27
C ILE A 208 46.68 -25.68 6.15
N GLU A 209 47.32 -24.91 7.03
CA GLU A 209 48.76 -25.02 7.28
C GLU A 209 49.01 -26.49 7.63
N LEU A 210 49.53 -27.22 6.65
CA LEU A 210 50.17 -28.52 6.88
C LEU A 210 51.44 -28.20 7.66
N ASP A 211 51.32 -28.22 8.99
CA ASP A 211 52.47 -28.25 9.88
C ASP A 211 53.28 -29.53 9.57
N GLU A 212 54.49 -29.35 9.04
CA GLU A 212 55.55 -30.37 8.90
C GLU A 212 56.15 -30.79 10.25
#